data_AF-A0A7S4G4X9-F1
#
_entry.id   AF-A0A7S4G4X9-F1
#
_cell.length_a   1.000
_cell.length_b   1.000
_cell.length_c   1.000
_cell.angle_alpha   90.00
_cell.angle_beta   90.00
_cell.angle_gamma   90.00
#
_symmetry.space_group_name_H-M   'P 1'
#
loop_
_entity.id
_entity.type
_entity.pdbx_description
1 polymer ?
#
loop_
_entity_poly.entity_id
_entity_poly.type
_entity_poly.pdbx_seq_one_letter_code
_entity_poly.pdbx_strand_id
1 'polypeptide(L)'
;FFFRFALNATMSGGPPPEKTKQRIRKKNKHYLSTAAVNDEKRGMWLQCRLHDAKQGRDFLHRRRKAERKAAYFAAKTGDPNQSLRVLGQACRLYRDSAHAQQVETGASLIPWDGDPRVTIDRFDARTHLSYYAEPPAHPPKLTKEQAAEETRLTFERYRWLVEADQRHVAEDEVLQKVAAEINTALKAEKALQFEMAGLTQA
;
A
#
# COMPACT_ATOMS: atom_id res chain seq x y z
N PHE A 1 3.57 52.01 -39.54
CA PHE A 1 4.51 51.98 -38.40
C PHE A 1 4.62 50.53 -37.92
N PHE A 2 5.36 49.63 -38.59
CA PHE A 2 6.84 49.47 -38.55
C PHE A 2 7.33 49.48 -37.09
N PHE A 3 7.93 48.45 -36.47
CA PHE A 3 8.66 47.29 -36.97
C PHE A 3 8.63 46.13 -35.94
N ARG A 4 8.62 44.91 -36.45
CA ARG A 4 8.94 43.66 -35.76
C ARG A 4 10.46 43.53 -35.68
N PHE A 5 11.06 43.57 -34.49
CA PHE A 5 12.47 43.19 -34.33
C PHE A 5 12.58 41.82 -33.66
N ALA A 6 12.66 40.80 -34.52
CA ALA A 6 13.27 39.54 -34.17
C ALA A 6 14.76 39.81 -33.91
N LEU A 7 15.24 39.48 -32.71
CA LEU A 7 16.66 39.27 -32.47
C LEU A 7 16.89 37.77 -32.38
N ASN A 8 17.24 37.21 -33.53
CA ASN A 8 18.05 36.01 -33.63
C ASN A 8 19.35 36.25 -32.86
N ALA A 9 19.47 35.69 -31.66
CA ALA A 9 20.75 35.45 -31.04
C ALA A 9 21.11 33.98 -31.27
N THR A 10 21.77 33.74 -32.40
CA THR A 10 22.60 32.57 -32.65
C THR A 10 23.66 32.48 -31.56
N MET A 11 23.34 31.84 -30.44
CA MET A 11 24.35 31.42 -29.47
C MET A 11 25.00 30.15 -30.01
N SER A 12 26.05 30.34 -30.79
CA SER A 12 27.12 29.38 -30.95
C SER A 12 27.57 28.92 -29.55
N GLY A 13 27.06 27.77 -29.13
CA GLY A 13 27.47 27.12 -27.89
C GLY A 13 28.86 26.50 -28.02
N GLY A 14 29.86 27.32 -28.31
CA GLY A 14 31.25 26.96 -28.02
C GLY A 14 31.40 26.61 -26.54
N PRO A 15 32.40 25.79 -26.17
CA PRO A 15 32.58 25.37 -24.79
C PRO A 15 32.58 26.61 -23.89
N PRO A 16 31.83 26.58 -22.76
CA PRO A 16 31.66 27.74 -21.91
C PRO A 16 33.03 28.30 -21.51
N PRO A 17 33.21 29.64 -21.49
CA PRO A 17 34.50 30.26 -21.27
C PRO A 17 35.13 29.71 -19.99
N GLU A 18 36.38 29.26 -20.09
CA GLU A 18 37.15 28.53 -19.06
C GLU A 18 37.24 29.27 -17.69
N LYS A 19 36.88 30.54 -17.69
CA LYS A 19 36.82 31.41 -16.51
C LYS A 19 35.65 31.11 -15.57
N THR A 20 34.64 30.34 -15.99
CA THR A 20 33.53 29.95 -15.09
C THR A 20 33.96 28.92 -14.05
N LYS A 21 34.87 28.00 -14.42
CA LYS A 21 35.47 27.03 -13.48
C LYS A 21 36.36 27.74 -12.46
N GLN A 22 37.10 28.77 -12.89
CA GLN A 22 37.90 29.60 -11.98
C GLN A 22 37.05 30.43 -11.03
N ARG A 23 35.87 30.93 -11.46
CA ARG A 23 34.95 31.70 -10.60
C ARG A 23 34.30 30.82 -9.53
N ILE A 24 33.92 29.58 -9.88
CA ILE A 24 33.43 28.58 -8.92
C ILE A 24 34.56 28.14 -7.97
N ARG A 25 35.77 27.88 -8.48
CA ARG A 25 36.95 27.59 -7.65
C ARG A 25 37.29 28.73 -6.69
N LYS A 26 37.23 29.99 -7.12
CA LYS A 26 37.52 31.17 -6.28
C LYS A 26 36.46 31.38 -5.20
N LYS A 27 35.16 31.20 -5.51
CA LYS A 27 34.10 31.21 -4.48
C LYS A 27 34.25 30.06 -3.48
N ASN A 28 34.53 28.84 -3.94
CA ASN A 28 34.82 27.70 -3.06
C ASN A 28 36.08 27.91 -2.21
N LYS A 29 37.07 28.66 -2.70
CA LYS A 29 38.28 29.01 -1.94
C LYS A 29 37.96 29.94 -0.78
N HIS A 30 36.97 30.83 -0.92
CA HIS A 30 36.60 31.76 0.15
C HIS A 30 35.89 31.05 1.33
N TYR A 31 35.08 30.02 1.06
CA TYR A 31 34.51 29.15 2.11
C TYR A 31 35.56 28.24 2.78
N LEU A 32 36.71 28.02 2.13
CA LEU A 32 37.81 27.21 2.64
C LEU A 32 38.93 28.04 3.29
N SER A 33 38.97 29.37 3.09
CA SER A 33 40.08 30.24 3.55
C SER A 33 39.77 31.07 4.80
N THR A 34 38.53 31.06 5.30
CA THR A 34 38.21 31.44 6.69
C THR A 34 38.41 30.25 7.65
N ALA A 35 39.34 29.36 7.33
CA ALA A 35 39.68 28.15 8.07
C ALA A 35 40.65 28.41 9.24
N ALA A 36 40.36 29.46 10.00
CA ALA A 36 40.89 29.65 11.36
C ALA A 36 39.73 29.77 12.39
N VAL A 37 38.53 29.34 12.01
CA VAL A 37 37.35 29.31 12.88
C VAL A 37 36.90 27.85 13.04
N ASN A 38 37.32 27.25 14.15
CA ASN A 38 36.95 25.96 14.73
C ASN A 38 36.93 24.75 13.78
N ASP A 39 37.94 23.89 13.91
CA ASP A 39 38.04 22.56 13.27
C ASP A 39 36.78 21.70 13.50
N GLU A 40 36.13 21.88 14.66
CA GLU A 40 34.82 21.31 14.99
C GLU A 40 33.70 21.68 14.01
N LYS A 41 33.64 22.93 13.53
CA LYS A 41 32.62 23.37 12.57
C LYS A 41 32.86 22.80 11.18
N ARG A 42 34.13 22.54 10.82
CA ARG A 42 34.51 21.89 9.56
C ARG A 42 34.16 20.40 9.58
N GLY A 43 34.41 19.74 10.72
CA GLY A 43 33.92 18.39 11.01
C GLY A 43 32.39 18.30 10.94
N MET A 44 31.69 19.25 11.56
CA MET A 44 30.23 19.36 11.55
C MET A 44 29.67 19.53 10.13
N TRP A 45 30.26 20.41 9.31
CA TRP A 45 29.80 20.62 7.93
C TRP A 45 30.01 19.40 7.03
N LEU A 46 31.14 18.70 7.19
CA LEU A 46 31.39 17.45 6.47
C LEU A 46 30.44 16.35 6.93
N GLN A 47 30.15 16.26 8.24
CA GLN A 47 29.15 15.36 8.80
C GLN A 47 27.75 15.65 8.27
N CYS A 48 27.32 16.91 8.19
CA CYS A 48 26.06 17.28 7.56
C CYS A 48 25.99 16.83 6.09
N ARG A 49 27.07 17.02 5.31
CA ARG A 49 27.10 16.56 3.91
C ARG A 49 27.08 15.04 3.76
N LEU A 50 27.74 14.31 4.66
CA LEU A 50 27.70 12.84 4.70
C LEU A 50 26.32 12.34 5.10
N HIS A 51 25.67 13.02 6.05
CA HIS A 51 24.30 12.75 6.46
C HIS A 51 23.32 13.01 5.33
N ASP A 52 23.42 14.13 4.61
CA ASP A 52 22.58 14.45 3.44
C ASP A 52 22.79 13.42 2.31
N ALA A 53 24.03 13.02 2.05
CA ALA A 53 24.32 11.96 1.08
C ALA A 53 23.73 10.61 1.50
N LYS A 54 23.75 10.29 2.80
CA LYS A 54 23.09 9.10 3.35
C LYS A 54 21.58 9.19 3.22
N GLN A 55 20.97 10.33 3.57
CA GLN A 55 19.53 10.57 3.42
C GLN A 55 19.09 10.44 1.96
N GLY A 56 19.87 10.94 1.01
CA GLY A 56 19.61 10.76 -0.42
C GLY A 56 19.64 9.30 -0.87
N ARG A 57 20.60 8.51 -0.38
CA ARG A 57 20.66 7.05 -0.64
C ARG A 57 19.49 6.31 0.00
N ASP A 58 19.16 6.63 1.24
CA ASP A 58 18.04 6.02 1.97
C ASP A 58 16.70 6.34 1.30
N PHE A 59 16.52 7.57 0.84
CA PHE A 59 15.35 7.99 0.06
C PHE A 59 15.22 7.17 -1.24
N LEU A 60 16.30 7.03 -2.01
CA LEU A 60 16.29 6.24 -3.24
C LEU A 60 16.00 4.76 -2.96
N HIS A 61 16.55 4.20 -1.88
CA HIS A 61 16.29 2.83 -1.46
C HIS A 61 14.82 2.64 -1.04
N ARG A 62 14.24 3.58 -0.26
CA ARG A 62 12.82 3.58 0.09
C ARG A 62 11.95 3.69 -1.15
N ARG A 63 12.31 4.54 -2.12
CA ARG A 63 11.59 4.67 -3.40
C ARG A 63 11.61 3.37 -4.19
N ARG A 64 12.79 2.75 -4.38
CA ARG A 64 12.92 1.44 -5.04
C ARG A 64 12.18 0.32 -4.30
N LYS A 65 12.14 0.36 -2.98
CA LYS A 65 11.36 -0.59 -2.17
C LYS A 65 9.85 -0.36 -2.35
N ALA A 66 9.40 0.89 -2.39
CA ALA A 66 8.03 1.26 -2.67
C ALA A 66 7.62 0.87 -4.10
N GLU A 67 8.46 1.12 -5.10
CA GLU A 67 8.28 0.70 -6.50
C GLU A 67 8.19 -0.82 -6.61
N ARG A 68 9.08 -1.59 -5.96
CA ARG A 68 8.99 -3.06 -5.92
C ARG A 68 7.71 -3.56 -5.26
N LYS A 69 7.31 -2.93 -4.15
CA LYS A 69 6.06 -3.26 -3.43
C LYS A 69 4.84 -2.93 -4.30
N ALA A 70 4.84 -1.79 -4.98
CA ALA A 70 3.78 -1.37 -5.91
C ALA A 70 3.71 -2.30 -7.13
N ALA A 71 4.84 -2.68 -7.72
CA ALA A 71 4.90 -3.64 -8.83
C ALA A 71 4.42 -5.03 -8.41
N TYR A 72 4.81 -5.49 -7.22
CA TYR A 72 4.32 -6.75 -6.64
C TYR A 72 2.80 -6.72 -6.44
N PHE A 73 2.26 -5.64 -5.86
CA PHE A 73 0.82 -5.51 -5.70
C PHE A 73 0.11 -5.38 -7.04
N ALA A 74 0.58 -4.55 -7.98
CA ALA A 74 -0.01 -4.41 -9.31
C ALA A 74 -0.03 -5.73 -10.09
N ALA A 75 1.04 -6.53 -10.02
CA ALA A 75 1.08 -7.88 -10.60
C ALA A 75 0.13 -8.86 -9.90
N LYS A 76 -0.26 -8.56 -8.65
CA LYS A 76 -1.15 -9.37 -7.81
C LYS A 76 -2.54 -8.76 -7.66
N THR A 77 -2.82 -7.63 -8.31
CA THR A 77 -4.13 -6.97 -8.45
C THR A 77 -4.95 -7.75 -9.49
N GLY A 78 -5.07 -9.05 -9.29
CA GLY A 78 -6.25 -9.79 -9.74
C GLY A 78 -7.36 -9.62 -8.72
N ASP A 79 -8.50 -10.28 -8.95
CA ASP A 79 -9.63 -10.26 -8.03
C ASP A 79 -9.15 -10.73 -6.63
N PRO A 80 -9.30 -9.93 -5.56
CA PRO A 80 -8.81 -10.29 -4.21
C PRO A 80 -9.37 -11.65 -3.74
N ASN A 81 -10.54 -12.04 -4.23
CA ASN A 81 -11.19 -13.33 -4.00
C ASN A 81 -10.46 -14.52 -4.66
N GLN A 82 -9.63 -14.31 -5.69
CA GLN A 82 -8.83 -15.37 -6.33
C GLN A 82 -7.56 -15.73 -5.56
N SER A 83 -7.10 -14.83 -4.67
CA SER A 83 -5.84 -14.99 -3.92
C SER A 83 -6.02 -15.61 -2.53
N LEU A 84 -7.24 -15.59 -2.00
CA LEU A 84 -7.55 -16.17 -0.70
C LEU A 84 -7.96 -17.64 -0.93
N ARG A 85 -7.07 -18.57 -0.61
CA ARG A 85 -7.35 -20.01 -0.71
C ARG A 85 -7.25 -20.65 0.66
N VAL A 86 -8.34 -21.26 1.09
CA VAL A 86 -8.37 -22.04 2.33
C VAL A 86 -7.91 -23.45 2.01
N LEU A 87 -6.69 -23.79 2.45
CA LEU A 87 -6.14 -25.14 2.34
C LEU A 87 -6.28 -25.83 3.68
N GLY A 88 -7.06 -26.93 3.73
CA GLY A 88 -7.13 -27.79 4.91
C GLY A 88 -5.99 -28.80 4.91
N GLN A 89 -5.13 -28.79 5.92
CA GLN A 89 -4.20 -29.88 6.20
C GLN A 89 -4.66 -30.62 7.46
N ALA A 90 -4.45 -31.94 7.50
CA ALA A 90 -4.67 -32.71 8.72
C ALA A 90 -3.69 -32.20 9.80
N CYS A 91 -4.20 -31.52 10.81
CA CYS A 91 -3.41 -31.07 11.95
C CYS A 91 -3.64 -31.98 13.15
N ARG A 92 -2.58 -32.28 13.91
CA ARG A 92 -2.72 -32.93 15.21
C ARG A 92 -3.16 -31.85 16.20
N LEU A 93 -4.38 -32.01 16.73
CA LEU A 93 -4.91 -31.12 17.76
C LEU A 93 -4.26 -31.49 19.10
N TYR A 94 -3.41 -30.60 19.62
CA TYR A 94 -2.92 -30.71 20.98
C TYR A 94 -3.87 -29.93 21.89
N ARG A 95 -4.50 -30.61 22.85
CA ARG A 95 -5.38 -29.97 23.82
C ARG A 95 -4.53 -29.31 24.91
N ASP A 96 -4.33 -28.01 24.80
CA ASP A 96 -3.75 -27.22 25.88
C ASP A 96 -4.87 -26.81 26.85
N SER A 97 -4.98 -27.52 27.96
CA SER A 97 -5.96 -27.25 29.01
C SER A 97 -5.76 -25.89 29.69
N ALA A 98 -4.51 -25.40 29.77
CA ALA A 98 -4.23 -24.10 30.37
C ALA A 98 -4.69 -22.98 29.43
N HIS A 99 -4.39 -23.12 28.14
CA HIS A 99 -4.87 -22.18 27.13
C HIS A 99 -6.41 -22.17 27.05
N ALA A 100 -7.06 -23.33 27.10
CA ALA A 100 -8.52 -23.44 27.13
C ALA A 100 -9.12 -22.70 28.34
N GLN A 101 -8.55 -22.88 29.54
CA GLN A 101 -8.97 -22.15 30.74
C GLN A 101 -8.75 -20.64 30.61
N GLN A 102 -7.64 -20.19 30.00
CA GLN A 102 -7.38 -18.75 29.77
C GLN A 102 -8.40 -18.12 28.82
N VAL A 103 -8.82 -18.86 27.80
CA VAL A 103 -9.87 -18.43 26.87
C VAL A 103 -11.22 -18.39 27.56
N GLU A 104 -11.59 -19.43 28.33
CA GLU A 104 -12.85 -19.52 29.07
C GLU A 104 -12.98 -18.44 30.15
N THR A 105 -11.89 -18.13 30.85
CA THR A 105 -11.83 -17.08 31.87
C THR A 105 -11.80 -15.67 31.27
N GLY A 106 -11.65 -15.54 29.94
CA GLY A 106 -11.56 -14.25 29.28
C GLY A 106 -10.31 -13.45 29.67
N ALA A 107 -9.28 -14.08 30.24
CA ALA A 107 -8.08 -13.42 30.76
C ALA A 107 -7.26 -12.68 29.67
N SER A 108 -7.47 -13.05 28.40
CA SER A 108 -6.85 -12.38 27.26
C SER A 108 -7.61 -11.14 26.78
N LEU A 109 -8.87 -10.96 27.21
CA LEU A 109 -9.71 -9.87 26.78
C LEU A 109 -9.33 -8.57 27.49
N ILE A 110 -9.48 -7.45 26.79
CA ILE A 110 -9.27 -6.10 27.33
C ILE A 110 -10.58 -5.33 27.31
N PRO A 111 -10.82 -4.41 28.27
CA PRO A 111 -11.93 -3.48 28.17
C PRO A 111 -11.82 -2.65 26.89
N TRP A 112 -12.92 -2.43 26.18
CA TRP A 112 -12.93 -1.56 25.01
C TRP A 112 -12.92 -0.09 25.44
N ASP A 113 -12.11 0.72 24.77
CA ASP A 113 -11.99 2.16 25.04
C ASP A 113 -13.32 2.92 24.86
N GLY A 114 -14.21 2.44 23.99
CA GLY A 114 -15.52 3.06 23.73
C GLY A 114 -16.58 2.76 24.80
N ASP A 115 -16.55 1.58 25.40
CA ASP A 115 -17.42 1.18 26.51
C ASP A 115 -16.70 0.12 27.36
N PRO A 116 -16.22 0.49 28.58
CA PRO A 116 -15.50 -0.43 29.46
C PRO A 116 -16.30 -1.66 29.91
N ARG A 117 -17.63 -1.66 29.73
CA ARG A 117 -18.49 -2.83 30.01
C ARG A 117 -18.35 -3.92 28.96
N VAL A 118 -17.86 -3.57 27.77
CA VAL A 118 -17.64 -4.49 26.65
C VAL A 118 -16.18 -4.90 26.64
N THR A 119 -15.91 -6.19 26.79
CA THR A 119 -14.57 -6.77 26.66
C THR A 119 -14.33 -7.24 25.23
N ILE A 120 -13.15 -6.94 24.68
CA ILE A 120 -12.76 -7.28 23.31
C ILE A 120 -11.42 -8.00 23.27
N ASP A 121 -11.14 -8.71 22.17
CA ASP A 121 -9.82 -9.30 21.95
C ASP A 121 -8.76 -8.21 21.70
N ARG A 122 -7.51 -8.48 22.05
CA ARG A 122 -6.38 -7.54 21.88
C ARG A 122 -6.08 -7.24 20.42
N PHE A 123 -6.46 -8.12 19.51
CA PHE A 123 -6.33 -7.98 18.06
C PHE A 123 -7.65 -7.64 17.37
N ASP A 124 -8.71 -7.37 18.15
CA ASP A 124 -9.98 -6.90 17.60
C ASP A 124 -9.78 -5.52 16.96
N ALA A 125 -10.31 -5.33 15.74
CA ALA A 125 -10.18 -4.06 15.01
C ALA A 125 -10.77 -2.86 15.77
N ARG A 126 -11.71 -3.10 16.71
CA ARG A 126 -12.30 -2.07 17.57
C ARG A 126 -11.29 -1.42 18.50
N THR A 127 -10.16 -2.05 18.79
CA THR A 127 -9.04 -1.46 19.56
C THR A 127 -8.43 -0.24 18.86
N HIS A 128 -8.57 -0.13 17.54
CA HIS A 128 -8.04 1.01 16.77
C HIS A 128 -9.03 2.18 16.67
N LEU A 129 -10.26 2.02 17.16
CA LEU A 129 -11.27 3.08 17.19
C LEU A 129 -11.10 3.90 18.47
N SER A 130 -10.41 5.03 18.39
CA SER A 130 -10.23 5.96 19.52
C SER A 130 -11.53 6.64 19.97
N TYR A 131 -12.54 6.65 19.12
CA TYR A 131 -13.86 7.23 19.37
C TYR A 131 -14.91 6.47 18.56
N TYR A 132 -15.99 6.08 19.22
CA TYR A 132 -17.15 5.48 18.57
C TYR A 132 -18.32 6.47 18.67
N ALA A 133 -18.76 6.99 17.52
CA ALA A 133 -20.02 7.74 17.47
C ALA A 133 -21.17 6.75 17.38
N GLU A 134 -22.13 6.84 18.30
CA GLU A 134 -23.38 6.10 18.14
C GLU A 134 -24.05 6.52 16.82
N PRO A 135 -24.58 5.55 16.06
CA PRO A 135 -25.32 5.88 14.85
C PRO A 135 -26.51 6.77 15.23
N PRO A 136 -26.82 7.82 14.45
CA PRO A 136 -27.94 8.70 14.76
C PRO A 136 -29.24 7.90 14.80
N ALA A 137 -30.11 8.20 15.78
CA ALA A 137 -31.39 7.50 15.98
C ALA A 137 -32.30 7.54 14.74
N HIS A 138 -32.08 8.53 13.85
CA HIS A 138 -32.71 8.60 12.55
C HIS A 138 -31.63 8.69 11.47
N PRO A 139 -31.83 8.01 10.33
CA PRO A 139 -30.94 8.18 9.19
C PRO A 139 -30.86 9.66 8.83
N PRO A 140 -29.67 10.15 8.42
CA PRO A 140 -29.51 11.54 8.04
C PRO A 140 -30.49 11.89 6.91
N LYS A 141 -31.09 13.07 6.98
CA LYS A 141 -31.93 13.58 5.88
C LYS A 141 -31.02 13.78 4.66
N LEU A 142 -31.10 12.86 3.72
CA LEU A 142 -30.38 12.92 2.46
C LEU A 142 -30.93 14.07 1.61
N THR A 143 -30.05 14.83 0.96
CA THR A 143 -30.48 15.72 -0.13
C THR A 143 -31.04 14.91 -1.29
N LYS A 144 -31.77 15.54 -2.21
CA LYS A 144 -32.31 14.84 -3.40
C LYS A 144 -31.20 14.17 -4.22
N GLU A 145 -30.03 14.81 -4.31
CA GLU A 145 -28.85 14.28 -5.00
C GLU A 145 -28.27 13.07 -4.25
N GLN A 146 -28.10 13.17 -2.93
CA GLN A 146 -27.59 12.07 -2.11
C GLN A 146 -28.54 10.87 -2.09
N ALA A 147 -29.86 11.09 -2.09
CA ALA A 147 -30.84 10.02 -2.17
C ALA A 147 -30.80 9.30 -3.53
N ALA A 148 -30.60 10.04 -4.63
CA ALA A 148 -30.42 9.45 -5.94
C ALA A 148 -29.13 8.64 -6.03
N GLU A 149 -28.04 9.14 -5.43
CA GLU A 149 -26.77 8.42 -5.34
C GLU A 149 -26.88 7.16 -4.49
N GLU A 150 -27.51 7.22 -3.31
CA GLU A 150 -27.74 6.05 -2.46
C GLU A 150 -28.58 4.98 -3.18
N THR A 151 -29.57 5.40 -3.98
CA THR A 151 -30.36 4.49 -4.82
C THR A 151 -29.49 3.80 -5.86
N ARG A 152 -28.60 4.54 -6.54
CA ARG A 152 -27.65 3.97 -7.51
C ARG A 152 -26.68 3.00 -6.84
N LEU A 153 -26.13 3.38 -5.69
CA LEU A 153 -25.20 2.52 -4.92
C LEU A 153 -25.90 1.26 -4.42
N THR A 154 -27.16 1.38 -4.00
CA THR A 154 -27.99 0.24 -3.61
C THR A 154 -28.19 -0.72 -4.78
N PHE A 155 -28.46 -0.19 -5.98
CA PHE A 155 -28.53 -1.01 -7.19
C PHE A 155 -27.21 -1.73 -7.47
N GLU A 156 -26.06 -1.03 -7.46
CA GLU A 156 -24.75 -1.67 -7.70
C GLU A 156 -24.43 -2.75 -6.65
N ARG A 157 -24.78 -2.51 -5.38
CA ARG A 157 -24.60 -3.46 -4.27
C ARG A 157 -25.36 -4.77 -4.50
N TYR A 158 -26.56 -4.68 -5.07
CA TYR A 158 -27.42 -5.82 -5.33
C TYR A 158 -27.46 -6.22 -6.81
N ARG A 159 -26.62 -5.64 -7.65
CA ARG A 159 -26.66 -5.81 -9.10
C ARG A 159 -26.61 -7.27 -9.51
N TRP A 160 -25.70 -8.03 -8.90
CA TRP A 160 -25.57 -9.45 -9.19
C TRP A 160 -26.84 -10.25 -8.88
N LEU A 161 -27.50 -9.96 -7.75
CA LEU A 161 -28.78 -10.60 -7.40
C LEU A 161 -29.88 -10.24 -8.38
N VAL A 162 -29.97 -8.96 -8.77
CA VAL A 162 -30.95 -8.50 -9.77
C VAL A 162 -30.71 -9.17 -11.12
N GLU A 163 -29.47 -9.23 -11.58
CA GLU A 163 -29.14 -9.90 -12.84
C GLU A 163 -29.31 -11.44 -12.76
N ALA A 164 -29.11 -12.05 -11.60
CA ALA A 164 -29.35 -13.48 -11.38
C ALA A 164 -30.85 -13.82 -11.44
N ASP A 165 -31.67 -13.00 -10.78
CA ASP A 165 -33.14 -13.11 -10.80
C ASP A 165 -33.69 -12.95 -12.23
N GLN A 166 -33.20 -11.95 -12.98
CA GLN A 166 -33.55 -11.75 -14.40
C GLN A 166 -33.20 -12.95 -15.29
N ARG A 167 -32.12 -13.66 -14.99
CA ARG A 167 -31.70 -14.84 -15.77
C ARG A 167 -32.41 -16.12 -15.31
N HIS A 168 -33.22 -16.05 -14.26
CA HIS A 168 -33.89 -17.20 -13.62
C HIS A 168 -32.92 -18.36 -13.33
N VAL A 169 -31.67 -18.02 -12.99
CA VAL A 169 -30.65 -19.03 -12.67
C VAL A 169 -30.73 -19.30 -11.18
N ALA A 170 -30.92 -20.57 -10.81
CA ALA A 170 -30.90 -20.97 -9.41
C ALA A 170 -29.50 -20.74 -8.82
N GLU A 171 -29.45 -20.33 -7.55
CA GLU A 171 -28.20 -20.05 -6.85
C GLU A 171 -27.23 -21.25 -6.91
N ASP A 172 -27.76 -22.46 -6.73
CA ASP A 172 -27.01 -23.72 -6.81
C ASP A 172 -26.26 -23.90 -8.14
N GLU A 173 -26.88 -23.51 -9.26
CA GLU A 173 -26.24 -23.61 -10.58
C GLU A 173 -25.08 -22.63 -10.72
N VAL A 174 -25.21 -21.43 -10.15
CA VAL A 174 -24.12 -20.44 -10.17
C VAL A 174 -22.98 -20.90 -9.28
N LEU A 175 -23.27 -21.42 -8.09
CA LEU A 175 -22.27 -21.96 -7.17
C LEU A 175 -21.52 -23.14 -7.80
N GLN A 176 -22.21 -24.03 -8.53
CA GLN A 176 -21.57 -25.13 -9.25
C GLN A 176 -20.64 -24.63 -10.37
N LYS A 177 -21.05 -23.60 -11.14
CA LYS A 177 -20.20 -22.99 -12.17
C LYS A 177 -18.94 -22.36 -11.57
N VAL A 178 -19.11 -21.57 -10.51
CA VAL A 178 -17.98 -20.95 -9.79
C VAL A 178 -17.05 -22.02 -9.23
N ALA A 179 -17.59 -23.07 -8.62
CA ALA A 179 -16.78 -24.18 -8.10
C ALA A 179 -16.01 -24.91 -9.22
N ALA A 180 -16.62 -25.10 -10.39
CA ALA A 180 -15.96 -25.72 -11.54
C ALA A 180 -14.81 -24.85 -12.07
N GLU A 181 -15.02 -23.54 -12.22
CA GLU A 181 -13.99 -22.57 -12.63
C GLU A 181 -12.83 -22.51 -11.65
N ILE A 182 -13.11 -22.53 -10.35
CA ILE A 182 -12.07 -22.59 -9.31
C ILE A 182 -11.29 -23.90 -9.40
N ASN A 183 -11.97 -25.02 -9.59
CA ASN A 183 -11.33 -26.34 -9.69
C ASN A 183 -10.46 -26.48 -10.95
N THR A 184 -10.85 -25.91 -12.08
CA THR A 184 -10.03 -25.92 -13.29
C THR A 184 -8.78 -25.07 -13.12
N ALA A 185 -8.90 -23.88 -12.53
CA ALA A 185 -7.76 -23.03 -12.19
C ALA A 185 -6.79 -23.71 -11.22
N LEU A 186 -7.31 -24.42 -10.21
CA LEU A 186 -6.50 -25.20 -9.27
C LEU A 186 -5.73 -26.35 -9.94
N LYS A 187 -6.37 -27.05 -10.88
CA LYS A 187 -5.70 -28.11 -11.65
C LYS A 187 -4.58 -27.54 -12.53
N ALA A 188 -4.81 -26.40 -13.17
CA ALA A 188 -3.81 -25.72 -13.99
C ALA A 188 -2.60 -25.26 -13.15
N GLU A 189 -2.82 -24.70 -11.97
CA GLU A 189 -1.72 -24.30 -11.08
C GLU A 189 -0.93 -25.49 -10.55
N LYS A 190 -1.59 -26.60 -10.17
CA LYS A 190 -0.90 -27.83 -9.77
C LYS A 190 -0.05 -28.40 -10.90
N ALA A 191 -0.53 -28.33 -12.14
CA ALA A 191 0.24 -28.75 -13.31
C ALA A 191 1.50 -27.87 -13.49
N LEU A 192 1.36 -26.55 -13.38
CA LEU A 192 2.49 -25.61 -13.43
C LEU A 192 3.50 -25.84 -12.29
N GLN A 193 3.02 -26.09 -11.07
CA GLN A 193 3.88 -26.42 -9.93
C GLN A 193 4.64 -27.74 -10.14
N PHE A 194 3.98 -28.74 -10.72
CA PHE A 194 4.61 -30.03 -11.04
C PHE A 194 5.69 -29.87 -12.13
N GLU A 195 5.44 -29.09 -13.18
CA GLU A 195 6.43 -28.78 -14.22
C GLU A 195 7.64 -28.03 -13.65
N MET A 196 7.42 -27.04 -12.78
CA MET A 196 8.51 -26.31 -12.11
C MET A 196 9.31 -27.19 -11.13
N ALA A 197 8.66 -28.13 -10.45
CA ALA A 197 9.33 -29.10 -9.58
C ALA A 197 10.15 -30.14 -10.38
N GLY A 198 9.68 -30.54 -11.58
CA GLY A 198 10.41 -31.42 -12.48
C GLY A 198 11.67 -30.77 -13.05
N LEU A 199 11.62 -29.47 -13.37
CA LEU A 199 12.77 -28.70 -13.87
C LEU A 199 13.84 -28.42 -12.82
N THR A 200 13.53 -28.58 -11.53
CA THR A 200 14.49 -28.35 -10.43
C THR A 200 15.19 -29.63 -9.96
N GLN A 201 14.79 -30.80 -10.47
CA GLN A 201 15.42 -32.10 -10.18
C GLN A 201 16.34 -32.63 -11.30
N ALA A 202 16.46 -31.91 -12.42
CA ALA A 202 17.39 -32.20 -13.52
C ALA A 202 18.57 -31.22 -13.51
#